data_AF-A0A7Y3A6P2-F1
#
_entry.id   AF-A0A7Y3A6P2-F1
#
_cell.length_a   1.000
_cell.length_b   1.000
_cell.length_c   1.000
_cell.angle_alpha   90.00
_cell.angle_beta   90.00
_cell.angle_gamma   90.00
#
_symmetry.space_group_name_H-M   'P 1'
#
loop_
_entity.id
_entity.type
_entity.pdbx_description
1 polymer ?
#
loop_
_entity_poly.entity_id
_entity_poly.type
_entity_poly.pdbx_seq_one_letter_code
_entity_poly.pdbx_strand_id
1 'polypeptide(L)'
;MKVNNFFLVVSLIIIAAIYRLLPHPPNATPVGAMALMGGLYIGRKHLAFILPIVALFLSDLVINNTISRPFLTEQTGFVIFSDYMIPVY
;
A
#
# COMPACT_ATOMS: atom_id res chain seq x y z
N MET A 1 -22.70 18.74 11.69
CA MET A 1 -22.95 17.46 11.00
C MET A 1 -21.67 16.63 11.05
N LYS A 2 -21.68 15.39 11.55
CA LYS A 2 -20.53 14.48 11.41
C LYS A 2 -20.44 14.10 9.93
N VAL A 3 -19.50 14.69 9.20
CA VAL A 3 -19.27 14.31 7.81
C VAL A 3 -18.71 12.89 7.83
N ASN A 4 -19.43 11.94 7.22
CA ASN A 4 -19.00 10.55 7.14
C ASN A 4 -17.91 10.42 6.06
N ASN A 5 -16.69 10.80 6.41
CA ASN A 5 -15.54 10.81 5.49
C ASN A 5 -14.99 9.41 5.16
N PHE A 6 -15.64 8.34 5.64
CA PHE A 6 -15.15 6.97 5.47
C PHE A 6 -14.89 6.61 4.00
N PHE A 7 -15.85 6.85 3.11
CA PHE A 7 -15.68 6.54 1.69
C PHE A 7 -14.56 7.34 1.05
N LEU A 8 -14.44 8.63 1.37
CA LEU A 8 -13.36 9.48 0.87
C LEU A 8 -11.99 8.97 1.31
N VAL A 9 -11.87 8.56 2.58
CA VAL A 9 -10.62 8.04 3.15
C VAL A 9 -10.23 6.71 2.51
N VAL A 10 -11.19 5.80 2.32
CA VAL A 10 -10.95 4.54 1.61
C VAL A 10 -10.50 4.80 0.18
N SER A 11 -11.16 5.72 -0.54
CA SER A 11 -10.73 6.11 -1.89
C SER A 11 -9.32 6.67 -1.92
N LEU A 12 -8.94 7.52 -0.96
CA LEU A 12 -7.58 8.07 -0.88
C LEU A 12 -6.53 6.99 -0.55
N ILE A 13 -6.86 6.01 0.29
CA ILE A 13 -5.98 4.85 0.55
C ILE A 13 -5.78 4.04 -0.74
N ILE A 14 -6.84 3.80 -1.50
CA ILE A 14 -6.76 3.08 -2.78
C ILE A 14 -5.92 3.85 -3.79
N ILE A 15 -6.12 5.17 -3.92
CA ILE A 15 -5.33 6.03 -4.81
C ILE A 15 -3.85 6.00 -4.40
N ALA A 16 -3.55 6.09 -3.11
CA ALA A 16 -2.18 5.98 -2.61
C ALA A 16 -1.56 4.60 -2.93
N ALA A 17 -2.32 3.51 -2.82
CA ALA A 17 -1.87 2.17 -3.18
C ALA A 17 -1.62 2.02 -4.70
N ILE A 18 -2.45 2.63 -5.55
CA ILE A 18 -2.23 2.66 -7.01
C ILE A 18 -1.01 3.53 -7.35
N TYR A 19 -0.81 4.65 -6.65
CA TYR A 19 0.36 5.51 -6.84
C TYR A 19 1.68 4.76 -6.61
N ARG A 20 1.68 3.73 -5.76
CA ARG A 20 2.83 2.82 -5.57
C ARG A 20 3.20 2.01 -6.81
N LEU A 21 2.29 1.87 -7.77
CA LEU A 21 2.56 1.18 -9.04
C LEU A 21 3.32 2.07 -10.04
N LEU A 22 3.39 3.37 -9.79
CA LEU A 22 4.16 4.29 -10.62
C LEU A 22 5.63 4.29 -10.16
N PRO A 23 6.59 4.49 -11.09
CA PRO A 23 8.00 4.64 -10.72
C PRO A 23 8.19 5.92 -9.90
N HIS A 24 8.36 5.76 -8.58
CA HIS A 24 8.48 6.87 -7.63
C HIS A 24 9.58 6.62 -6.57
N PRO A 25 10.07 7.67 -5.87
CA PRO A 25 10.94 7.61 -4.69
C PRO A 25 10.39 6.79 -3.52
N PRO A 26 11.16 6.56 -2.44
CA PRO A 26 10.88 5.51 -1.45
C PRO A 26 9.46 5.56 -0.88
N ASN A 27 8.92 4.36 -0.58
CA ASN A 27 7.53 4.09 -0.16
C ASN A 27 7.06 4.84 1.12
N ALA A 28 7.92 5.61 1.79
CA ALA A 28 7.60 6.29 3.05
C ALA A 28 6.39 7.22 2.93
N THR A 29 6.27 7.96 1.83
CA THR A 29 5.19 8.93 1.59
C THR A 29 3.81 8.27 1.39
N PRO A 30 3.61 7.34 0.43
CA PRO A 30 2.30 6.70 0.26
C PRO A 30 1.94 5.78 1.43
N VAL A 31 2.89 5.06 2.02
CA VAL A 31 2.63 4.21 3.19
C VAL A 31 2.25 5.04 4.42
N GLY A 32 2.99 6.13 4.68
CA GLY A 32 2.68 7.07 5.75
C GLY A 32 1.31 7.73 5.55
N ALA A 33 0.99 8.13 4.31
CA ALA A 33 -0.32 8.69 3.98
C ALA A 33 -1.46 7.69 4.26
N MET A 34 -1.33 6.42 3.83
CA MET A 34 -2.34 5.40 4.10
C MET A 34 -2.53 5.16 5.62
N ALA A 35 -1.42 5.09 6.37
CA ALA A 35 -1.47 4.87 7.82
C ALA A 35 -2.10 6.06 8.58
N LEU A 36 -1.73 7.30 8.24
CA LEU A 36 -2.29 8.50 8.84
C LEU A 36 -3.77 8.67 8.51
N MET A 37 -4.15 8.48 7.25
CA MET A 37 -5.54 8.59 6.81
C MET A 37 -6.43 7.51 7.45
N GLY A 38 -5.93 6.27 7.53
CA GLY A 38 -6.61 5.19 8.25
C GLY A 38 -6.81 5.52 9.73
N GLY A 39 -5.75 5.90 10.43
CA GLY A 39 -5.79 6.18 11.87
C GLY A 39 -6.60 7.42 12.26
N LEU A 40 -6.56 8.48 11.45
CA LEU A 40 -7.19 9.76 11.78
C LEU A 40 -8.69 9.77 11.49
N TYR A 41 -9.14 9.10 10.43
CA TYR A 41 -10.50 9.23 9.93
C TYR A 41 -11.35 7.97 10.00
N ILE A 42 -10.76 6.78 10.19
CA ILE A 42 -11.53 5.54 10.33
C ILE A 42 -11.84 5.29 11.80
N GLY A 43 -13.08 5.61 12.22
CA GLY A 43 -13.51 5.45 13.61
C GLY A 43 -13.56 4.00 14.12
N ARG A 44 -13.54 3.01 13.22
CA ARG A 44 -13.45 1.58 13.57
C ARG A 44 -11.99 1.17 13.68
N LYS A 45 -11.51 0.97 14.92
CA LYS A 45 -10.10 0.62 15.22
C LYS A 45 -9.56 -0.50 14.34
N HIS A 46 -10.30 -1.59 14.15
CA HIS A 46 -9.86 -2.71 13.31
C HIS A 46 -9.71 -2.30 11.83
N LEU A 47 -10.66 -1.56 11.27
CA LEU A 47 -10.60 -1.10 9.88
C LEU A 47 -9.47 -0.09 9.65
N ALA A 48 -9.17 0.75 10.64
CA ALA A 48 -8.08 1.71 10.58
C ALA A 48 -6.70 1.07 10.34
N PHE A 49 -6.52 -0.19 10.78
CA PHE A 49 -5.30 -0.97 10.53
C PHE A 49 -5.45 -1.90 9.31
N ILE A 50 -6.57 -2.62 9.21
CA ILE A 50 -6.77 -3.63 8.15
C ILE A 50 -6.72 -2.99 6.77
N LEU A 51 -7.36 -1.83 6.56
CA LEU A 51 -7.42 -1.21 5.24
C LEU A 51 -6.03 -0.80 4.70
N PRO A 52 -5.20 -0.05 5.45
CA PRO A 52 -3.84 0.26 5.01
C PRO A 52 -2.98 -0.99 4.80
N ILE A 53 -3.05 -1.99 5.68
CA ILE A 53 -2.24 -3.21 5.59
C ILE A 53 -2.61 -4.02 4.35
N VAL A 54 -3.91 -4.23 4.11
CA VAL A 54 -4.40 -4.97 2.94
C VAL A 54 -4.05 -4.21 1.66
N ALA A 55 -4.21 -2.89 1.65
CA ALA A 55 -3.84 -2.08 0.49
C ALA A 55 -2.33 -2.18 0.19
N LEU A 56 -1.49 -2.13 1.23
CA LEU A 56 -0.04 -2.29 1.11
C LEU A 56 0.33 -3.67 0.57
N PHE A 57 -0.26 -4.73 1.12
CA PHE A 57 -0.01 -6.11 0.70
C PHE A 57 -0.42 -6.37 -0.75
N LEU A 58 -1.63 -5.93 -1.14
CA LEU A 58 -2.13 -6.14 -2.50
C LEU A 58 -1.30 -5.38 -3.54
N SER A 59 -0.93 -4.13 -3.24
CA SER A 59 -0.08 -3.35 -4.15
C SER A 59 1.32 -3.94 -4.26
N ASP A 60 1.88 -4.52 -3.19
CA ASP A 60 3.15 -5.27 -3.23
C ASP A 60 3.07 -6.49 -4.16
N LEU A 61 2.02 -7.31 -4.04
CA LEU A 61 1.85 -8.48 -4.89
C LEU A 61 1.85 -8.10 -6.37
N VAL A 62 1.20 -6.98 -6.72
CA VAL A 62 1.22 -6.47 -8.10
C VAL A 62 2.64 -6.03 -8.48
N ILE A 63 3.30 -5.21 -7.67
CA ILE A 63 4.64 -4.67 -7.95
C ILE A 63 5.64 -5.82 -8.18
N ASN A 64 5.72 -6.78 -7.27
CA ASN A 64 6.70 -7.86 -7.33
C ASN A 64 6.54 -8.78 -8.53
N ASN A 65 5.30 -9.02 -8.95
CA ASN A 65 4.99 -9.97 -10.00
C ASN A 65 4.79 -9.30 -11.36
N THR A 66 4.92 -7.97 -11.45
CA THR A 66 4.82 -7.22 -12.72
C THR A 66 6.01 -6.27 -12.92
N ILE A 67 6.02 -5.14 -12.23
CA ILE A 67 6.97 -4.03 -12.44
C ILE A 67 8.37 -4.40 -11.95
N SER A 68 8.48 -4.96 -10.75
CA SER A 68 9.75 -5.30 -10.13
C SER A 68 10.23 -6.71 -10.46
N ARG A 69 9.42 -7.50 -11.16
CA ARG A 69 9.74 -8.88 -11.53
C ARG A 69 11.10 -9.03 -12.23
N PRO A 70 11.52 -8.12 -13.15
CA PRO A 70 12.82 -8.21 -13.79
C PRO A 70 14.02 -8.05 -12.84
N PHE A 71 13.85 -7.40 -11.67
CA PHE A 71 14.91 -7.21 -10.68
C PHE A 71 14.98 -8.35 -9.66
N LEU A 72 14.00 -9.25 -9.65
CA LEU A 72 13.90 -10.39 -8.74
C LEU A 72 14.34 -11.69 -9.43
N THR A 73 15.51 -11.68 -10.07
CA THR A 73 16.03 -12.80 -10.88
C THR A 73 16.27 -14.07 -10.08
N GLU A 74 16.64 -13.94 -8.80
CA GLU A 74 16.89 -15.06 -7.89
C GLU A 74 15.59 -15.74 -7.42
N GLN A 75 14.44 -15.08 -7.57
CA GLN A 75 13.17 -15.61 -7.12
C GLN A 75 12.41 -16.31 -8.24
N THR A 76 12.13 -17.59 -8.08
CA THR A 76 11.34 -18.38 -9.03
C THR A 76 9.86 -18.37 -8.66
N GLY A 77 8.97 -18.35 -9.66
CA GLY A 77 7.52 -18.40 -9.45
C GLY A 77 6.88 -17.11 -8.94
N PHE A 78 5.80 -17.25 -8.17
CA PHE A 78 5.01 -16.13 -7.63
C PHE A 78 5.66 -15.59 -6.35
N VAL A 79 5.92 -14.28 -6.32
CA VAL A 79 6.61 -13.62 -5.20
C VAL A 79 5.61 -12.99 -4.25
N ILE A 80 5.53 -13.52 -3.04
CA ILE A 80 4.68 -13.00 -1.96
C ILE A 80 5.43 -11.95 -1.14
N PHE A 81 6.71 -12.22 -0.84
CA PHE A 81 7.56 -11.37 -0.02
C PHE A 81 9.03 -11.50 -0.43
N SER A 82 9.80 -10.44 -0.21
CA SER A 82 11.21 -10.28 -0.58
C SER A 82 11.82 -9.23 0.35
N ASP A 83 13.05 -9.43 0.80
CA ASP A 83 13.76 -8.46 1.64
C ASP A 83 13.96 -7.12 0.91
N TYR A 84 13.98 -7.19 -0.42
CA TYR A 84 13.92 -6.06 -1.33
C TYR A 84 12.51 -5.43 -1.41
N MET A 85 11.62 -5.57 -0.44
CA MET A 85 10.30 -4.89 -0.42
C MET A 85 10.17 -3.91 0.74
N ILE A 86 10.98 -4.07 1.79
CA ILE A 86 10.93 -3.25 3.00
C ILE A 86 11.63 -1.89 2.76
N PRO A 87 12.81 -1.82 2.11
CA PRO A 87 13.51 -0.56 1.85
C PRO A 87 13.36 -0.01 0.42
N VAL A 88 12.79 -0.77 -0.51
CA VAL A 88 13.08 -0.66 -1.95
C VAL A 88 12.19 0.33 -2.69
N TYR A 89 12.63 1.00 -3.78
CA TYR A 89 13.84 0.88 -4.64
C TYR A 89 14.70 -0.38 -4.74
#